data_AF-A0A9X3G084-F1
#
_entry.id   AF-A0A9X3G084-F1
#
_cell.length_a   1.000
_cell.length_b   1.000
_cell.length_c   1.000
_cell.angle_alpha   90.00
_cell.angle_beta   90.00
_cell.angle_gamma   90.00
#
_symmetry.space_group_name_H-M   'P 1'
#
loop_
_entity.id
_entity.type
_entity.pdbx_description
1 polymer ?
#
loop_
_entity_poly.entity_id
_entity_poly.type
_entity_poly.pdbx_seq_one_letter_code
_entity_poly.pdbx_strand_id
1 'polypeptide(L)'
;MTATARAALGVLGLMVLAVLIGPLLSPWSATATDLTVVRAGPSAAHWLGTDHLGRDELTRLLVAGRTSLGIVLLTVASSLPLGLALGLLAGWRGGWVDSLVLRASDVVVAVPALLVGVVLAGVLGGGAEGLVLALAAGGWAAYARLVRMEVLLRRHAPVVQALTLLGARPGRVLARHLLPAVAGPVLVVAGTDVAGLVLAVSTLSFLGLGVRPRPRSGGR
;
A
#
# COMPACT_ATOMS: atom_id res chain seq x y z
N MET A 1 -2.66 26.21 -3.16
CA MET A 1 -2.20 25.31 -2.06
C MET A 1 -1.80 26.17 -0.87
N THR A 2 -2.30 25.86 0.32
CA THR A 2 -1.94 26.60 1.54
C THR A 2 -0.45 26.42 1.86
N ALA A 3 0.16 27.35 2.63
CA ALA A 3 1.56 27.25 3.03
C ALA A 3 1.85 25.94 3.79
N THR A 4 0.90 25.50 4.61
CA THR A 4 0.96 24.22 5.34
C THR A 4 1.01 23.01 4.41
N ALA A 5 0.21 23.00 3.34
CA ALA A 5 0.23 21.91 2.37
C ALA A 5 1.58 21.80 1.63
N ARG A 6 2.20 22.94 1.30
CA ARG A 6 3.53 22.96 0.67
C ARG A 6 4.62 22.46 1.62
N ALA A 7 4.57 22.88 2.88
CA ALA A 7 5.53 22.41 3.89
C ALA A 7 5.40 20.90 4.13
N ALA A 8 4.17 20.39 4.28
CA ALA A 8 3.92 18.96 4.45
C ALA A 8 4.44 18.13 3.26
N LEU A 9 4.19 18.60 2.02
CA LEU A 9 4.72 17.94 0.82
C LEU A 9 6.25 18.00 0.74
N GLY A 10 6.86 19.11 1.16
CA GLY A 10 8.32 19.24 1.22
C GLY A 10 8.94 18.22 2.18
N VAL A 11 8.39 18.10 3.39
CA VAL A 11 8.85 17.13 4.39
C VAL A 11 8.65 15.70 3.90
N LEU A 12 7.47 15.38 3.36
CA LEU A 12 7.19 14.05 2.81
C LEU A 12 8.15 13.70 1.67
N GLY A 13 8.37 14.64 0.75
CA GLY A 13 9.31 14.47 -0.37
C GLY A 13 10.73 14.21 0.12
N LEU A 14 11.19 14.96 1.12
CA LEU A 14 12.50 14.76 1.74
C LEU A 14 12.61 13.38 2.40
N MET A 15 11.60 12.93 3.14
CA MET A 15 11.60 11.61 3.77
C MET A 15 11.66 10.49 2.73
N VAL A 16 10.86 10.59 1.66
CA VAL A 16 10.87 9.61 0.56
C VAL A 16 12.23 9.58 -0.12
N LEU A 17 12.82 10.75 -0.41
CA LEU A 17 14.16 10.85 -1.00
C LEU A 17 15.23 10.24 -0.09
N ALA A 18 15.21 10.55 1.20
CA ALA A 18 16.14 10.00 2.18
C ALA A 18 16.04 8.46 2.21
N VAL A 19 14.83 7.90 2.20
CA VAL A 19 14.61 6.46 2.23
C VAL A 19 15.05 5.78 0.91
N LEU A 20 14.84 6.42 -0.24
CA LEU A 20 15.20 5.84 -1.53
C LEU A 20 16.72 5.90 -1.80
N ILE A 21 17.33 7.05 -1.51
CA ILE A 21 18.72 7.37 -1.89
C ILE A 21 19.67 7.15 -0.71
N GLY A 22 19.23 7.42 0.52
CA GLY A 22 20.08 7.33 1.72
C GLY A 22 20.75 5.97 1.92
N PRO A 23 20.10 4.82 1.68
CA PRO A 23 20.79 3.52 1.74
C PRO A 23 21.93 3.35 0.74
N LEU A 24 21.94 4.11 -0.36
CA LEU A 24 23.00 4.09 -1.37
C LEU A 24 24.17 5.02 -1.01
N LEU A 25 23.90 6.04 -0.19
CA LEU A 25 24.89 7.00 0.27
C LEU A 25 25.53 6.62 1.60
N SER A 26 24.89 5.73 2.37
CA SER A 26 25.45 5.29 3.65
C SER A 26 26.73 4.46 3.44
N PRO A 27 27.83 4.78 4.14
CA PRO A 27 29.05 3.99 4.11
C PRO A 27 28.91 2.67 4.88
N TRP A 28 27.85 2.51 5.69
CA TRP A 28 27.64 1.36 6.54
C TRP A 28 26.76 0.31 5.87
N SER A 29 27.00 -0.96 6.20
CA SER A 29 26.07 -2.04 5.84
C SER A 29 24.99 -2.19 6.93
N ALA A 30 23.73 -2.28 6.52
CA ALA A 30 22.59 -2.47 7.43
C ALA A 30 22.65 -3.76 8.27
N THR A 31 23.49 -4.72 7.88
CA THR A 31 23.63 -6.03 8.56
C THR A 31 24.99 -6.23 9.21
N ALA A 32 25.98 -5.37 8.93
CA ALA A 32 27.32 -5.49 9.50
C ALA A 32 27.29 -5.23 11.01
N THR A 33 27.75 -6.20 11.77
CA THR A 33 27.82 -6.16 13.23
C THR A 33 29.22 -5.75 13.68
N ASP A 34 29.29 -4.79 14.60
CA ASP A 34 30.54 -4.38 15.24
C ASP A 34 30.37 -4.36 16.77
N LEU A 35 30.91 -5.37 17.43
CA LEU A 35 30.73 -5.53 18.88
C LEU A 35 31.51 -4.49 19.71
N THR A 36 32.37 -3.68 19.09
CA THR A 36 33.14 -2.63 19.79
C THR A 36 32.30 -1.38 20.05
N VAL A 37 31.25 -1.17 19.25
CA VAL A 37 30.37 0.00 19.33
C VAL A 37 28.94 -0.40 19.72
N VAL A 38 28.77 -1.34 20.64
CA VAL A 38 27.43 -1.81 21.06
C VAL A 38 26.70 -0.71 21.85
N ARG A 39 25.46 -0.40 21.46
CA ARG A 39 24.60 0.61 22.09
C ARG A 39 25.29 1.98 22.23
N ALA A 40 26.12 2.33 21.25
CA ALA A 40 26.77 3.63 21.21
C ALA A 40 25.73 4.72 20.90
N GLY A 41 25.86 5.87 21.55
CA GLY A 41 25.01 7.03 21.29
C GLY A 41 25.28 7.67 19.91
N PRO A 42 24.47 8.68 19.55
CA PRO A 42 24.67 9.45 18.31
C PRO A 42 26.09 10.03 18.21
N SER A 43 26.71 9.88 17.04
CA SER A 43 28.06 10.38 16.73
C SER A 43 28.19 10.75 15.25
N ALA A 44 29.28 11.45 14.89
CA ALA A 44 29.55 11.78 13.49
C ALA A 44 29.71 10.54 12.60
N ALA A 45 30.17 9.41 13.18
CA ALA A 45 30.25 8.12 12.50
C ALA A 45 28.88 7.44 12.41
N HIS A 46 28.10 7.45 13.50
CA HIS A 46 26.79 6.83 13.61
C HIS A 46 25.73 7.87 14.03
N TRP A 47 25.08 8.50 13.05
CA TRP A 47 24.23 9.68 13.30
C TRP A 47 23.05 9.42 14.24
N LEU A 48 22.53 8.20 14.26
CA LEU A 48 21.48 7.76 15.20
C LEU A 48 22.00 6.75 16.23
N GLY A 49 23.32 6.58 16.33
CA GLY A 49 23.94 5.58 17.17
C GLY A 49 23.82 4.17 16.62
N THR A 50 24.04 3.18 17.48
CA THR A 50 24.08 1.77 17.12
C THR A 50 23.17 0.91 18.00
N ASP A 51 22.74 -0.24 17.45
CA ASP A 51 21.90 -1.19 18.16
C ASP A 51 22.68 -2.10 19.14
N HIS A 52 21.98 -3.08 19.72
CA HIS A 52 22.55 -4.08 20.64
C HIS A 52 23.57 -5.03 19.98
N LEU A 53 23.73 -4.99 18.66
CA LEU A 53 24.72 -5.74 17.90
C LEU A 53 25.75 -4.80 17.24
N GLY A 54 25.74 -3.52 17.61
CA GLY A 54 26.62 -2.49 17.09
C GLY A 54 26.38 -2.14 15.62
N ARG A 55 25.16 -2.36 15.11
CA ARG A 55 24.79 -1.98 13.73
C ARG A 55 24.33 -0.54 13.69
N ASP A 56 24.66 0.17 12.62
CA ASP A 56 24.26 1.58 12.41
C ASP A 56 22.73 1.73 12.28
N GLU A 57 22.12 2.48 13.20
CA GLU A 57 20.65 2.56 13.28
C GLU A 57 20.05 3.42 12.16
N LEU A 58 20.74 4.47 11.73
CA LEU A 58 20.28 5.31 10.61
C LEU A 58 20.17 4.49 9.32
N THR A 59 21.21 3.76 8.98
CA THR A 59 21.24 2.91 7.78
C THR A 59 20.14 1.85 7.85
N ARG A 60 19.93 1.25 9.02
CA ARG A 60 18.85 0.26 9.22
C ARG A 60 17.47 0.88 9.05
N LEU A 61 17.22 2.06 9.60
CA LEU A 61 15.95 2.77 9.41
C LEU A 61 15.69 3.11 7.95
N LEU A 62 16.70 3.58 7.22
CA LEU A 62 16.56 3.93 5.80
C LEU A 62 16.29 2.68 4.94
N VAL A 63 16.99 1.56 5.19
CA VAL A 63 16.75 0.29 4.49
C VAL A 63 15.36 -0.26 4.82
N ALA A 64 14.97 -0.27 6.09
CA ALA A 64 13.65 -0.72 6.52
C ALA A 64 12.52 0.14 5.93
N GLY A 65 12.71 1.45 5.88
CA GLY A 65 11.81 2.39 5.21
C GLY A 65 11.63 2.05 3.74
N ARG A 66 12.72 1.75 3.02
CA ARG A 66 12.68 1.44 1.59
C ARG A 66 11.88 0.19 1.31
N THR A 67 12.10 -0.83 2.12
CA THR A 67 11.37 -2.10 2.04
C THR A 67 9.89 -1.90 2.39
N SER A 68 9.58 -1.13 3.44
CA SER A 68 8.19 -0.86 3.85
C SER A 68 7.42 -0.08 2.78
N LEU A 69 8.02 0.98 2.22
CA LEU A 69 7.44 1.73 1.11
C LEU A 69 7.19 0.83 -0.10
N GLY A 70 8.14 -0.03 -0.46
CA GLY A 70 7.98 -0.98 -1.56
C GLY A 70 6.78 -1.91 -1.37
N ILE A 71 6.63 -2.51 -0.19
CA ILE A 71 5.50 -3.40 0.13
C ILE A 71 4.17 -2.66 0.03
N VAL A 72 4.09 -1.46 0.63
CA VAL A 72 2.86 -0.67 0.63
C VAL A 72 2.46 -0.25 -0.79
N LEU A 73 3.42 0.25 -1.58
CA LEU A 73 3.16 0.64 -2.96
C LEU A 73 2.70 -0.53 -3.82
N LEU A 74 3.34 -1.70 -3.72
CA LEU A 74 2.93 -2.89 -4.46
C LEU A 74 1.55 -3.41 -4.02
N THR A 75 1.23 -3.28 -2.74
CA THR A 75 -0.09 -3.65 -2.19
C THR A 75 -1.19 -2.75 -2.76
N VAL A 76 -0.99 -1.44 -2.76
CA VAL A 76 -1.95 -0.48 -3.35
C VAL A 76 -2.05 -0.70 -4.86
N ALA A 77 -0.92 -0.85 -5.55
CA ALA A 77 -0.87 -1.04 -6.99
C ALA A 77 -1.54 -2.36 -7.46
N SER A 78 -1.67 -3.36 -6.60
CA SER A 78 -2.41 -4.60 -6.91
C SER A 78 -3.87 -4.54 -6.47
N SER A 79 -4.16 -3.99 -5.29
CA SER A 79 -5.52 -3.91 -4.73
C SER A 79 -6.42 -2.93 -5.46
N LEU A 80 -5.88 -1.75 -5.78
CA LEU A 80 -6.66 -0.65 -6.33
C LEU A 80 -7.19 -0.98 -7.74
N PRO A 81 -6.40 -1.47 -8.70
CA PRO A 81 -6.93 -1.83 -10.02
C PRO A 81 -7.98 -2.94 -9.96
N LEU A 82 -7.77 -3.94 -9.09
CA LEU A 82 -8.73 -5.02 -8.89
C LEU A 82 -10.05 -4.49 -8.33
N GLY A 83 -9.99 -3.68 -7.27
CA GLY A 83 -11.17 -3.04 -6.69
C GLY A 83 -11.86 -2.09 -7.66
N LEU A 84 -11.09 -1.31 -8.42
CA LEU A 84 -11.61 -0.42 -9.45
C LEU A 84 -12.37 -1.19 -10.54
N ALA A 85 -11.79 -2.25 -11.08
CA ALA A 85 -12.44 -3.07 -12.09
C ALA A 85 -13.74 -3.71 -11.57
N LEU A 86 -13.70 -4.33 -10.39
CA LEU A 86 -14.86 -5.00 -9.79
C LEU A 86 -15.95 -4.01 -9.37
N GLY A 87 -15.56 -2.86 -8.80
CA GLY A 87 -16.49 -1.81 -8.37
C GLY A 87 -17.18 -1.12 -9.55
N LEU A 88 -16.45 -0.82 -10.63
CA LEU A 88 -17.02 -0.30 -11.87
C LEU A 88 -18.02 -1.30 -12.47
N LEU A 89 -17.64 -2.58 -12.50
CA LEU A 89 -18.47 -3.65 -13.04
C LEU A 89 -19.78 -3.80 -12.25
N ALA A 90 -19.67 -3.86 -10.92
CA ALA A 90 -20.79 -3.99 -10.00
C ALA A 90 -21.73 -2.78 -10.08
N GLY A 91 -21.19 -1.56 -10.01
CA GLY A 91 -21.98 -0.33 -10.05
C GLY A 91 -22.64 -0.07 -11.41
N TRP A 92 -21.98 -0.46 -12.51
CA TRP A 92 -22.52 -0.25 -13.85
C TRP A 92 -23.56 -1.30 -14.24
N ARG A 93 -23.25 -2.60 -14.07
CA ARG A 93 -24.18 -3.67 -14.48
C ARG A 93 -25.33 -3.86 -13.49
N GLY A 94 -25.11 -3.64 -12.20
CA GLY A 94 -26.10 -3.93 -11.18
C GLY A 94 -26.47 -5.42 -11.11
N GLY A 95 -27.63 -5.72 -10.52
CA GLY A 95 -28.22 -7.07 -10.52
C GLY A 95 -27.36 -8.12 -9.82
N TRP A 96 -27.25 -9.30 -10.44
CA TRP A 96 -26.53 -10.44 -9.86
C TRP A 96 -25.01 -10.20 -9.74
N VAL A 97 -24.42 -9.45 -10.69
CA VAL A 97 -22.98 -9.12 -10.66
C VAL A 97 -22.66 -8.27 -9.45
N ASP A 98 -23.50 -7.27 -9.20
CA ASP A 98 -23.40 -6.42 -8.02
C ASP A 98 -23.51 -7.22 -6.72
N SER A 99 -24.51 -8.10 -6.64
CA SER A 99 -24.70 -8.97 -5.47
C SER A 99 -23.51 -9.89 -5.24
N LEU A 100 -22.93 -10.49 -6.29
CA LEU A 100 -21.77 -11.37 -6.18
C LEU A 100 -20.53 -10.62 -5.69
N VAL A 101 -20.23 -9.46 -6.28
CA VAL A 101 -19.05 -8.65 -5.92
C VAL A 101 -19.17 -8.17 -4.47
N LEU A 102 -20.35 -7.71 -4.05
CA LEU A 102 -20.57 -7.30 -2.66
C LEU A 102 -20.47 -8.45 -1.69
N ARG A 103 -21.10 -9.60 -1.98
CA ARG A 103 -21.00 -10.77 -1.10
C ARG A 103 -19.56 -11.22 -0.92
N ALA A 104 -18.78 -11.27 -2.00
CA ALA A 104 -17.34 -11.57 -1.92
C ALA A 104 -16.59 -10.52 -1.09
N SER A 105 -16.93 -9.24 -1.27
CA SER A 105 -16.33 -8.14 -0.50
C SER A 105 -16.71 -8.21 0.99
N ASP A 106 -17.95 -8.59 1.33
CA ASP A 106 -18.45 -8.74 2.69
C ASP A 106 -17.70 -9.85 3.43
N VAL A 107 -17.42 -10.97 2.76
CA VAL A 107 -16.57 -12.04 3.32
C VAL A 107 -15.17 -11.54 3.66
N VAL A 108 -14.56 -10.76 2.77
CA VAL A 108 -13.19 -10.23 2.99
C VAL A 108 -13.15 -9.26 4.16
N VAL A 109 -14.14 -8.38 4.29
CA VAL A 109 -14.16 -7.35 5.36
C VAL A 109 -14.74 -7.86 6.68
N ALA A 110 -15.47 -8.98 6.67
CA ALA A 110 -15.92 -9.62 7.91
C ALA A 110 -14.74 -10.05 8.80
N VAL A 111 -13.58 -10.34 8.21
CA VAL A 111 -12.36 -10.68 8.93
C VAL A 111 -11.45 -9.45 9.02
N PRO A 112 -10.99 -9.05 10.22
CA PRO A 112 -9.99 -8.00 10.36
C PRO A 112 -8.79 -8.22 9.45
N ALA A 113 -8.40 -7.18 8.69
CA ALA A 113 -7.32 -7.27 7.69
C ALA A 113 -5.99 -7.76 8.29
N LEU A 114 -5.71 -7.46 9.55
CA LEU A 114 -4.54 -7.97 10.27
C LEU A 114 -4.58 -9.50 10.45
N LEU A 115 -5.75 -10.08 10.76
CA LEU A 115 -5.88 -11.53 10.92
C LEU A 115 -5.67 -12.25 9.58
N VAL A 116 -6.28 -11.72 8.52
CA VAL A 116 -6.05 -12.20 7.15
C VAL A 116 -4.57 -12.10 6.80
N GLY A 117 -3.94 -10.97 7.14
CA GLY A 117 -2.51 -10.74 6.99
C GLY A 117 -1.64 -11.79 7.67
N VAL A 118 -1.91 -12.10 8.94
CA VAL A 118 -1.16 -13.09 9.73
C VAL A 118 -1.31 -14.49 9.12
N VAL A 119 -2.54 -14.92 8.82
CA VAL A 119 -2.80 -16.27 8.27
C VAL A 119 -2.15 -16.43 6.90
N LEU A 120 -2.39 -15.49 5.98
CA LEU A 120 -1.86 -15.56 4.63
C LEU A 120 -0.34 -15.40 4.60
N ALA A 121 0.25 -14.52 5.42
CA ALA A 121 1.70 -14.42 5.50
C ALA A 121 2.33 -15.71 6.06
N GLY A 122 1.66 -16.40 7.00
CA GLY A 122 2.10 -17.71 7.49
C GLY A 122 2.03 -18.80 6.41
N VAL A 123 0.93 -18.86 5.65
CA VAL A 123 0.70 -19.89 4.62
C VAL A 123 1.58 -19.66 3.37
N LEU A 124 1.73 -18.40 2.94
CA LEU A 124 2.47 -18.04 1.72
C LEU A 124 4.00 -18.03 1.90
N GLY A 125 4.51 -18.51 3.03
CA GLY A 125 5.96 -18.65 3.28
C GLY A 125 6.64 -17.40 3.87
N GLY A 126 5.88 -16.38 4.27
CA GLY A 126 6.37 -15.13 4.84
C GLY A 126 7.15 -14.26 3.85
N GLY A 127 7.77 -13.19 4.35
CA GLY A 127 8.57 -12.28 3.54
C GLY A 127 7.76 -11.20 2.82
N ALA A 128 8.46 -10.37 2.03
CA ALA A 128 7.85 -9.20 1.39
C ALA A 128 6.74 -9.59 0.40
N GLU A 129 6.94 -10.64 -0.38
CA GLU A 129 5.97 -11.11 -1.38
C GLU A 129 4.70 -11.64 -0.73
N GLY A 130 4.84 -12.48 0.31
CA GLY A 130 3.71 -13.00 1.09
C GLY A 130 2.90 -11.87 1.75
N LEU A 131 3.57 -10.84 2.28
CA LEU A 131 2.90 -9.66 2.83
C LEU A 131 2.12 -8.88 1.78
N VAL A 132 2.70 -8.63 0.60
CA VAL A 132 2.00 -7.92 -0.49
C VAL A 132 0.75 -8.68 -0.89
N LEU A 133 0.85 -9.99 -1.12
CA LEU A 133 -0.30 -10.81 -1.50
C LEU A 133 -1.38 -10.85 -0.41
N ALA A 134 -0.96 -11.02 0.85
CA ALA A 134 -1.88 -11.08 1.98
C ALA A 134 -2.66 -9.78 2.17
N LEU A 135 -1.96 -8.64 2.16
CA LEU A 135 -2.58 -7.33 2.31
C LEU A 135 -3.41 -6.97 1.08
N ALA A 136 -2.98 -7.36 -0.13
CA ALA A 136 -3.72 -7.07 -1.35
C ALA A 136 -5.03 -7.85 -1.45
N ALA A 137 -5.02 -9.11 -1.03
CA ALA A 137 -6.21 -9.95 -0.94
C ALA A 137 -7.26 -9.39 0.05
N GLY A 138 -6.82 -8.66 1.08
CA GLY A 138 -7.71 -7.96 2.02
C GLY A 138 -8.18 -6.59 1.52
N GLY A 139 -7.32 -5.85 0.81
CA GLY A 139 -7.54 -4.44 0.49
C GLY A 139 -8.51 -4.16 -0.66
N TRP A 140 -8.59 -5.03 -1.67
CA TRP A 140 -9.37 -4.77 -2.89
C TRP A 140 -10.87 -4.54 -2.63
N ALA A 141 -11.43 -5.17 -1.59
CA ALA A 141 -12.85 -5.12 -1.26
C ALA A 141 -13.32 -3.72 -0.81
N ALA A 142 -12.45 -2.95 -0.15
CA ALA A 142 -12.74 -1.57 0.24
C ALA A 142 -12.80 -0.66 -0.99
N TYR A 143 -11.82 -0.78 -1.90
CA TYR A 143 -11.80 -0.04 -3.17
C TYR A 143 -13.01 -0.39 -4.05
N ALA A 144 -13.38 -1.67 -4.14
CA ALA A 144 -14.55 -2.11 -4.91
C ALA A 144 -15.85 -1.45 -4.42
N ARG A 145 -16.05 -1.42 -3.10
CA ARG A 145 -17.21 -0.75 -2.49
C ARG A 145 -17.22 0.74 -2.76
N LEU A 146 -16.10 1.43 -2.55
CA LEU A 146 -15.99 2.87 -2.81
C LEU A 146 -16.34 3.22 -4.26
N VAL A 147 -15.70 2.52 -5.21
CA VAL A 147 -15.90 2.74 -6.64
C VAL A 147 -17.33 2.46 -7.04
N ARG A 148 -17.91 1.36 -6.54
CA ARG A 148 -19.33 1.03 -6.78
C ARG A 148 -20.23 2.17 -6.33
N MET A 149 -20.05 2.69 -5.12
CA MET A 149 -20.86 3.80 -4.58
C MET A 149 -20.76 5.04 -5.48
N GLU A 150 -19.54 5.41 -5.88
CA GLU A 150 -19.31 6.53 -6.80
C GLU A 150 -19.96 6.31 -8.17
N VAL A 151 -19.92 5.09 -8.72
CA VAL A 151 -20.62 4.77 -9.98
C VAL A 151 -22.12 4.88 -9.81
N LEU A 152 -22.70 4.36 -8.73
CA LEU A 152 -24.15 4.45 -8.48
C LEU A 152 -24.61 5.90 -8.35
N LEU A 153 -23.82 6.76 -7.71
CA LEU A 153 -24.09 8.20 -7.61
C LEU A 153 -24.04 8.89 -8.98
N ARG A 154 -23.02 8.57 -9.80
CA ARG A 154 -22.75 9.29 -11.05
C ARG A 154 -23.48 8.74 -12.26
N ARG A 155 -23.91 7.48 -12.25
CA ARG A 155 -24.62 6.86 -13.40
C ARG A 155 -25.95 7.56 -13.71
N HIS A 156 -26.56 8.19 -12.71
CA HIS A 156 -27.79 8.94 -12.85
C HIS A 156 -27.56 10.44 -13.12
N ALA A 157 -26.30 10.88 -13.29
CA ALA A 157 -26.01 12.28 -13.61
C ALA A 157 -26.56 12.66 -15.01
N PRO A 158 -27.03 13.91 -15.20
CA PRO A 158 -27.60 14.37 -16.47
C PRO A 158 -26.68 14.14 -17.67
N VAL A 159 -25.37 14.31 -17.49
CA VAL A 159 -24.34 14.07 -18.52
C VAL A 159 -24.34 12.61 -18.99
N VAL A 160 -24.43 11.65 -18.06
CA VAL A 160 -24.42 10.23 -18.38
C VAL A 160 -25.72 9.81 -19.07
N GLN A 161 -26.87 10.34 -18.61
CA GLN A 161 -28.16 10.08 -19.24
C GLN A 161 -28.20 10.61 -20.68
N ALA A 162 -27.77 11.86 -20.90
CA ALA A 162 -27.70 12.45 -22.23
C ALA A 162 -26.83 11.65 -23.20
N LEU A 163 -25.63 11.22 -22.77
CA LEU A 163 -24.75 10.38 -23.59
C LEU A 163 -25.39 9.03 -23.94
N THR A 164 -26.12 8.43 -23.00
CA THR A 164 -26.81 7.15 -23.23
C THR A 164 -27.95 7.32 -24.23
N LEU A 165 -28.72 8.41 -24.13
CA LEU A 165 -29.78 8.76 -25.12
C LEU A 165 -29.21 9.01 -26.52
N LEU A 166 -28.01 9.59 -26.60
CA LEU A 166 -27.27 9.78 -27.86
C LEU A 166 -26.61 8.49 -28.39
N GLY A 167 -26.88 7.33 -27.78
CA GLY A 167 -26.37 6.02 -28.24
C GLY A 167 -24.90 5.77 -27.92
N ALA A 168 -24.32 6.47 -26.94
CA ALA A 168 -22.94 6.20 -26.52
C ALA A 168 -22.81 4.77 -25.98
N ARG A 169 -21.80 4.04 -26.47
CA ARG A 169 -21.49 2.68 -26.00
C ARG A 169 -21.15 2.70 -24.50
N PRO A 170 -21.62 1.73 -23.69
CA PRO A 170 -21.34 1.64 -22.26
C PRO A 170 -19.85 1.80 -21.91
N GLY A 171 -18.96 1.05 -22.57
CA GLY A 171 -17.53 1.13 -22.32
C GLY A 171 -16.92 2.52 -22.54
N ARG A 172 -17.47 3.32 -23.48
CA ARG A 172 -17.03 4.70 -23.71
C ARG A 172 -17.48 5.62 -22.56
N VAL A 173 -18.70 5.43 -22.06
CA VAL A 173 -19.21 6.16 -20.88
C VAL A 173 -18.36 5.82 -19.65
N LEU A 174 -18.09 4.54 -19.41
CA LEU A 174 -17.23 4.12 -18.29
C LEU A 174 -15.84 4.74 -18.40
N ALA A 175 -15.13 4.52 -19.51
CA ALA A 175 -13.72 4.90 -19.62
C ALA A 175 -13.49 6.42 -19.68
N ARG A 176 -14.39 7.18 -20.32
CA ARG A 176 -14.18 8.63 -20.54
C ARG A 176 -14.91 9.53 -19.56
N HIS A 177 -15.93 9.03 -18.85
CA HIS A 177 -16.75 9.87 -17.98
C HIS A 177 -16.77 9.36 -16.54
N LEU A 178 -17.00 8.06 -16.31
CA LEU A 178 -17.05 7.54 -14.94
C LEU A 178 -15.65 7.32 -14.35
N LEU A 179 -14.73 6.71 -15.10
CA LEU A 179 -13.38 6.40 -14.64
C LEU A 179 -12.61 7.66 -14.18
N PRO A 180 -12.58 8.76 -14.95
CA PRO A 180 -11.92 10.00 -14.49
C PRO A 180 -12.64 10.63 -13.30
N ALA A 181 -13.95 10.46 -13.24
CA ALA A 181 -14.79 11.02 -12.18
C ALA A 181 -14.60 10.31 -10.83
N VAL A 182 -14.41 8.98 -10.83
CA VAL A 182 -14.16 8.20 -9.60
C VAL A 182 -12.70 8.24 -9.15
N ALA A 183 -11.77 8.61 -10.04
CA ALA A 183 -10.34 8.63 -9.73
C ALA A 183 -9.99 9.55 -8.55
N GLY A 184 -10.62 10.73 -8.44
CA GLY A 184 -10.36 11.67 -7.35
C GLY A 184 -10.60 11.07 -5.97
N PRO A 185 -11.85 10.65 -5.65
CA PRO A 185 -12.16 9.99 -4.38
C PRO A 185 -11.30 8.74 -4.10
N VAL A 186 -11.06 7.92 -5.12
CA VAL A 186 -10.24 6.70 -5.00
C VAL A 186 -8.79 7.02 -4.62
N LEU A 187 -8.19 8.05 -5.23
CA LEU A 187 -6.81 8.45 -4.94
C LEU A 187 -6.67 9.03 -3.53
N VAL A 188 -7.68 9.75 -3.03
CA VAL A 188 -7.70 10.25 -1.64
C VAL A 188 -7.72 9.08 -0.65
N VAL A 189 -8.58 8.09 -0.89
CA VAL A 189 -8.64 6.90 -0.04
C VAL A 189 -7.34 6.09 -0.13
N ALA A 190 -6.79 5.89 -1.33
CA ALA A 190 -5.50 5.22 -1.50
C ALA A 190 -4.37 5.90 -0.72
N GLY A 191 -4.33 7.23 -0.71
CA GLY A 191 -3.36 7.99 0.08
C GLY A 191 -3.52 7.79 1.59
N THR A 192 -4.75 7.66 2.07
CA THR A 192 -5.04 7.35 3.49
C THR A 192 -4.65 5.91 3.83
N ASP A 193 -4.88 4.98 2.91
CA ASP A 193 -4.57 3.56 3.06
C ASP A 193 -3.06 3.31 3.24
N VAL A 194 -2.20 4.13 2.62
CA VAL A 194 -0.74 4.05 2.80
C VAL A 194 -0.36 4.06 4.28
N ALA A 195 -0.95 4.95 5.09
CA ALA A 195 -0.66 5.02 6.52
C ALA A 195 -1.07 3.74 7.25
N GLY A 196 -2.28 3.23 6.96
CA GLY A 196 -2.78 1.98 7.54
C GLY A 196 -1.94 0.77 7.15
N LEU A 197 -1.52 0.68 5.89
CA LEU A 197 -0.68 -0.40 5.38
C LEU A 197 0.73 -0.35 5.97
N VAL A 198 1.33 0.82 6.16
CA VAL A 198 2.62 0.96 6.87
C VAL A 198 2.52 0.39 8.29
N LEU A 199 1.44 0.71 9.01
CA LEU A 199 1.20 0.16 10.36
C LEU A 199 0.99 -1.36 10.32
N ALA A 200 0.25 -1.87 9.33
CA ALA A 200 0.04 -3.30 9.16
C ALA A 200 1.35 -4.05 8.86
N VAL A 201 2.18 -3.53 7.95
CA VAL A 201 3.50 -4.09 7.63
C VAL A 201 4.40 -4.10 8.87
N SER A 202 4.38 -3.01 9.65
CA SER A 202 5.15 -2.90 10.90
C SER A 202 4.68 -3.93 11.93
N THR A 203 3.37 -4.08 12.10
CA THR A 203 2.74 -5.03 13.03
C THR A 203 3.08 -6.48 12.64
N LEU A 204 2.93 -6.84 11.36
CA LEU A 204 3.23 -8.18 10.88
C LEU A 204 4.75 -8.48 10.94
N SER A 205 5.58 -7.46 10.74
CA SER A 205 7.03 -7.59 10.90
C SER A 205 7.42 -7.81 12.36
N PHE A 206 6.77 -7.11 13.29
CA PHE A 206 6.94 -7.34 14.73
C PHE A 206 6.50 -8.76 15.15
N LEU A 207 5.45 -9.29 14.53
CA LEU A 207 4.98 -10.67 14.73
C LEU A 207 5.85 -11.75 14.04
N GLY A 208 6.97 -11.37 13.42
CA GLY A 208 7.90 -12.31 12.77
C GLY A 208 7.45 -12.82 11.40
N LEU A 209 6.38 -12.26 10.85
CA LEU A 209 5.85 -12.54 9.50
C LEU A 209 6.34 -11.53 8.46
N GLY A 210 7.23 -10.64 8.89
CA GLY A 210 7.86 -9.59 8.09
C GLY A 210 8.82 -10.08 7.02
N VAL A 211 9.58 -9.13 6.50
CA VAL A 211 10.67 -9.41 5.57
C VAL A 211 11.77 -10.19 6.29
N ARG A 212 11.84 -11.47 5.97
CA ARG A 212 12.93 -12.32 6.44
C ARG A 212 14.21 -11.97 5.67
N PRO A 213 15.37 -11.90 6.33
CA PRO A 213 16.64 -11.86 5.62
C PRO A 213 16.69 -13.09 4.71
N ARG A 214 16.77 -12.90 3.38
CA ARG A 214 17.00 -14.03 2.48
C ARG A 214 18.28 -14.71 2.95
N PRO A 215 18.30 -16.04 3.14
CA PRO A 215 19.53 -16.74 3.48
C PRO A 215 20.54 -16.43 2.38
N ARG A 216 21.76 -16.10 2.81
CA ARG A 216 22.88 -15.77 1.93
C ARG A 216 23.12 -17.00 1.04
N SER A 217 22.62 -16.98 -0.21
CA SER A 217 22.93 -17.99 -1.22
C SER A 217 24.38 -17.76 -1.67
N GLY A 218 25.34 -18.24 -0.88
CA GLY A 218 26.77 -17.99 -1.09
C GLY A 218 27.53 -18.03 0.22
N GLY A 219 27.57 -19.21 0.84
CA GLY A 219 28.51 -19.57 1.89
C GLY A 219 29.01 -20.97 1.57
N ARG A 220 30.11 -21.04 0.81
CA ARG A 220 31.12 -22.06 1.06
C ARG A 220 32.04 -21.51 2.13
#